data_AF-A0A940L2Z5-F1
#
_entry.id   AF-A0A940L2Z5-F1
#
_cell.length_a   1.000
_cell.length_b   1.000
_cell.length_c   1.000
_cell.angle_alpha   90.00
_cell.angle_beta   90.00
_cell.angle_gamma   90.00
#
_symmetry.space_group_name_H-M   'P 1'
#
loop_
_entity.id
_entity.type
_entity.pdbx_description
1 polymer ?
#
loop_
_entity_poly.entity_id
_entity_poly.type
_entity_poly.pdbx_seq_one_letter_code
_entity_poly.pdbx_strand_id
1 'polypeptide(L)'
;MKSLALTALTLLATSSVFAADLKVTCTVNMNNDKMLETVVKPTLNGYGKIGDIDGFSFRIRNNDGQKVSLEIFDIAGEGRYYADATLKEVGDSVTASIWRRDVLLDATCQSLSDLKN
;
A
#
# COMPACT_ATOMS: atom_id res chain seq x y z
N MET A 1 -42.50 -15.66 44.53
CA MET A 1 -42.90 -14.61 43.56
C MET A 1 -41.87 -13.49 43.59
N LYS A 2 -41.36 -13.09 42.41
CA LYS A 2 -40.63 -11.83 42.10
C LYS A 2 -39.24 -11.71 42.74
N SER A 3 -38.16 -12.22 42.12
CA SER A 3 -37.49 -11.74 40.88
C SER A 3 -37.15 -10.25 40.93
N LEU A 4 -35.87 -9.95 41.16
CA LEU A 4 -35.21 -8.69 40.84
C LEU A 4 -33.75 -9.03 40.49
N ALA A 5 -33.58 -9.64 39.32
CA ALA A 5 -32.34 -9.57 38.57
C ALA A 5 -32.22 -8.13 38.05
N LEU A 6 -31.19 -7.40 38.47
CA LEU A 6 -30.84 -6.12 37.87
C LEU A 6 -29.54 -6.28 37.10
N THR A 7 -29.72 -6.46 35.81
CA THR A 7 -28.76 -6.65 34.74
C THR A 7 -27.87 -5.41 34.60
N ALA A 8 -26.57 -5.53 34.95
CA ALA A 8 -25.56 -4.56 34.53
C ALA A 8 -25.01 -5.00 33.17
N LEU A 9 -25.75 -4.68 32.10
CA LEU A 9 -25.27 -4.81 30.73
C LEU A 9 -24.48 -3.54 30.39
N THR A 10 -23.24 -3.47 30.86
CA THR A 10 -22.31 -2.41 30.43
C THR A 10 -21.98 -2.65 28.96
N LEU A 11 -22.57 -1.81 28.11
CA LEU A 11 -22.21 -1.61 26.71
C LEU A 11 -20.69 -1.47 26.61
N LEU A 12 -20.02 -2.54 26.19
CA LEU A 12 -18.73 -2.45 25.55
C LEU A 12 -19.01 -1.77 24.20
N ALA A 13 -18.93 -0.44 24.19
CA ALA A 13 -18.84 0.33 22.97
C ALA A 13 -17.56 -0.12 22.27
N THR A 14 -17.70 -1.10 21.39
CA THR A 14 -16.67 -1.50 20.44
C THR A 14 -16.45 -0.28 19.55
N SER A 15 -15.44 0.52 19.85
CA SER A 15 -14.89 1.49 18.93
C SER A 15 -14.38 0.70 17.72
N SER A 16 -15.21 0.56 16.70
CA SER A 16 -14.77 0.13 15.38
C SER A 16 -13.85 1.22 14.86
N VAL A 17 -12.55 1.08 15.14
CA VAL A 17 -11.51 1.84 14.48
C VAL A 17 -11.62 1.48 13.01
N PHE A 18 -12.28 2.34 12.24
CA PHE A 18 -12.26 2.26 10.79
C PHE A 18 -10.80 2.46 10.39
N ALA A 19 -10.10 1.37 10.08
CA ALA A 19 -8.84 1.45 9.37
C ALA A 19 -9.13 2.23 8.08
N ALA A 20 -8.49 3.38 7.90
CA ALA A 20 -8.57 4.09 6.63
C ALA A 20 -8.04 3.15 5.56
N ASP A 21 -8.89 2.74 4.62
CA ASP A 21 -8.52 1.83 3.54
C ASP A 21 -7.59 2.58 2.59
N LEU A 22 -6.28 2.44 2.81
CA LEU A 22 -5.28 3.05 1.95
C LEU A 22 -5.48 2.58 0.50
N LYS A 23 -5.70 3.55 -0.40
CA LYS A 23 -5.84 3.33 -1.83
C LYS A 23 -4.78 4.14 -2.56
N VAL A 24 -4.02 3.48 -3.43
CA VAL A 24 -2.96 4.11 -4.22
C VAL A 24 -3.12 3.83 -5.69
N THR A 25 -2.72 4.77 -6.56
CA THR A 25 -2.41 4.49 -7.96
C THR A 25 -0.91 4.27 -8.08
N CYS A 26 -0.50 3.18 -8.73
CA CYS A 26 0.89 2.82 -8.90
C CYS A 26 1.23 2.76 -10.39
N THR A 27 2.33 3.39 -10.77
CA THR A 27 2.88 3.39 -12.12
C THR A 27 4.27 2.78 -12.09
N VAL A 28 4.59 1.93 -13.08
CA VAL A 28 5.93 1.41 -13.30
C VAL A 28 6.41 1.84 -14.67
N ASN A 29 7.55 2.54 -14.70
CA ASN A 29 8.25 2.91 -15.90
C ASN A 29 9.55 2.11 -16.03
N MET A 30 9.87 1.66 -17.23
CA MET A 30 11.13 1.01 -17.56
C MET A 30 11.75 1.69 -18.77
N ASN A 31 12.98 2.17 -18.65
CA ASN A 31 13.70 2.91 -19.68
C ASN A 31 12.91 4.11 -20.24
N ASN A 32 12.18 4.81 -19.36
CA ASN A 32 11.26 5.93 -19.65
C ASN A 32 9.94 5.56 -20.33
N ASP A 33 9.70 4.28 -20.62
CA ASP A 33 8.41 3.82 -21.14
C ASP A 33 7.51 3.36 -19.99
N LYS A 34 6.22 3.76 -20.04
CA LYS A 34 5.23 3.32 -19.07
C LYS A 34 4.83 1.87 -19.36
N MET A 35 5.18 0.98 -18.44
CA MET A 35 4.93 -0.46 -18.58
C MET A 35 3.64 -0.91 -17.91
N LEU A 36 3.28 -0.25 -16.79
CA LEU A 36 2.12 -0.62 -15.99
C LEU A 36 1.55 0.61 -15.26
N GLU A 37 0.23 0.64 -15.14
CA GLU A 37 -0.50 1.56 -14.26
C GLU A 37 -1.68 0.80 -13.64
N THR A 38 -1.79 0.82 -12.32
CA THR A 38 -2.82 0.06 -11.61
C THR A 38 -3.18 0.69 -10.27
N VAL A 39 -4.42 0.49 -9.83
CA VAL A 39 -4.89 0.91 -8.51
C VAL A 39 -4.79 -0.25 -7.54
N VAL A 40 -4.09 -0.03 -6.42
CA VAL A 40 -3.84 -1.04 -5.41
C VAL A 40 -4.45 -0.60 -4.07
N LYS A 41 -5.05 -1.55 -3.36
CA LYS A 41 -5.59 -1.37 -2.00
C LYS A 41 -4.89 -2.33 -1.04
N PRO A 42 -3.67 -2.02 -0.58
CA PRO A 42 -2.98 -2.86 0.38
C PRO A 42 -3.73 -2.85 1.72
N THR A 43 -4.09 -4.04 2.21
CA THR A 43 -4.72 -4.18 3.54
C THR A 43 -3.77 -3.68 4.62
N LEU A 44 -4.31 -3.19 5.74
CA LEU A 44 -3.52 -2.76 6.89
C LEU A 44 -2.57 -3.90 7.35
N ASN A 45 -1.29 -3.58 7.55
CA ASN A 45 -0.20 -4.54 7.82
C ASN A 45 0.06 -5.56 6.70
N GLY A 46 -0.52 -5.37 5.52
CA GLY A 46 -0.48 -6.30 4.39
C GLY A 46 0.21 -5.74 3.15
N TYR A 47 0.24 -6.57 2.11
CA TYR A 47 0.84 -6.24 0.81
C TYR A 47 -0.24 -6.12 -0.26
N GLY A 48 -0.05 -5.17 -1.17
CA GLY A 48 -0.72 -5.08 -2.45
C GLY A 48 0.28 -5.38 -3.57
N LYS A 49 -0.06 -6.33 -4.45
CA LYS A 49 0.74 -6.61 -5.65
C LYS A 49 0.43 -5.54 -6.70
N ILE A 50 1.48 -4.92 -7.23
CA ILE A 50 1.37 -3.95 -8.32
C ILE A 50 1.44 -4.72 -9.65
N GLY A 51 2.49 -5.51 -9.87
CA GLY A 51 2.65 -6.35 -11.06
C GLY A 51 4.02 -7.01 -11.14
N ASP A 52 4.28 -7.72 -12.25
CA ASP A 52 5.59 -8.28 -12.58
C ASP A 52 5.95 -7.89 -14.03
N ILE A 53 7.18 -7.43 -14.29
CA ILE A 53 7.67 -7.02 -15.61
C ILE A 53 9.13 -7.46 -15.75
N ASP A 54 9.47 -8.19 -16.82
CA ASP A 54 10.85 -8.55 -17.22
C ASP A 54 11.78 -9.00 -16.07
N GLY A 55 11.28 -9.89 -15.21
CA GLY A 55 12.04 -10.44 -14.08
C GLY A 55 12.03 -9.57 -12.82
N PHE A 56 11.24 -8.49 -12.79
CA PHE A 56 11.00 -7.68 -11.61
C PHE A 56 9.59 -7.89 -11.05
N SER A 57 9.46 -7.94 -9.72
CA SER A 57 8.15 -7.96 -9.04
C SER A 57 7.98 -6.69 -8.19
N PHE A 58 6.80 -6.08 -8.29
CA PHE A 58 6.47 -4.80 -7.65
C PHE A 58 5.38 -4.99 -6.60
N ARG A 59 5.64 -4.52 -5.38
CA ARG A 59 4.69 -4.64 -4.27
C ARG A 59 4.70 -3.38 -3.42
N ILE A 60 3.55 -3.03 -2.86
CA ILE A 60 3.46 -1.99 -1.83
C ILE A 60 2.94 -2.62 -0.54
N ARG A 61 3.62 -2.34 0.58
CA ARG A 61 3.20 -2.73 1.91
C ARG A 61 2.55 -1.55 2.61
N ASN A 62 1.41 -1.78 3.25
CA ASN A 62 0.78 -0.82 4.16
C ASN A 62 1.19 -1.20 5.59
N ASN A 63 2.06 -0.40 6.21
CA ASN A 63 2.64 -0.72 7.52
C ASN A 63 1.74 -0.30 8.69
N ASP A 64 1.06 0.85 8.60
CA ASP A 64 0.25 1.37 9.72
C ASP A 64 -0.96 2.23 9.29
N GLY A 65 -1.38 2.12 8.03
CA GLY A 65 -2.48 2.89 7.43
C GLY A 65 -2.01 4.14 6.69
N GLN A 66 -0.84 4.68 7.04
CA GLN A 66 -0.27 5.86 6.38
C GLN A 66 1.20 5.63 5.99
N LYS A 67 1.97 4.90 6.79
CA LYS A 67 3.33 4.50 6.42
C LYS A 67 3.30 3.34 5.45
N VAL A 68 4.05 3.45 4.37
CA VAL A 68 4.14 2.45 3.31
C VAL A 68 5.57 2.10 2.99
N SER A 69 5.77 0.90 2.47
CA SER A 69 7.03 0.46 1.87
C SER A 69 6.75 -0.01 0.44
N LEU A 70 7.33 0.66 -0.54
CA LEU A 70 7.30 0.23 -1.95
C LEU A 70 8.52 -0.64 -2.21
N GLU A 71 8.31 -1.87 -2.66
CA GLU A 71 9.35 -2.87 -2.88
C GLU A 71 9.44 -3.27 -4.36
N ILE A 72 10.67 -3.36 -4.85
CA ILE A 72 11.04 -3.94 -6.13
C ILE A 72 11.93 -5.15 -5.87
N PHE A 73 11.50 -6.30 -6.36
CA PHE A 73 12.27 -7.54 -6.32
C PHE A 73 12.87 -7.78 -7.69
N ASP A 74 14.19 -7.78 -7.80
CA ASP A 74 14.92 -8.23 -8.98
C ASP A 74 15.14 -9.74 -8.84
N ILE A 75 14.33 -10.52 -9.54
CA ILE A 75 14.34 -11.99 -9.43
C ILE A 75 15.62 -12.55 -10.05
N ALA A 76 16.09 -11.97 -11.15
CA ALA A 76 17.27 -12.44 -11.86
C ALA A 76 18.57 -12.02 -11.16
N GLY A 77 18.62 -10.81 -10.62
CA GLY A 77 19.76 -10.29 -9.86
C GLY A 77 19.75 -10.60 -8.37
N GLU A 78 18.75 -11.35 -7.89
CA GLU A 78 18.54 -11.69 -6.47
C GLU A 78 18.55 -10.47 -5.52
N GLY A 79 18.04 -9.34 -6.02
CA GLY A 79 18.06 -8.05 -5.33
C GLY A 79 16.69 -7.67 -4.77
N ARG A 80 16.69 -6.94 -3.64
CA ARG A 80 15.51 -6.21 -3.17
C ARG A 80 15.86 -4.74 -3.00
N TYR A 81 15.03 -3.89 -3.59
CA TYR A 81 15.10 -2.44 -3.48
C TYR A 81 13.79 -1.96 -2.89
N TYR A 82 13.85 -0.94 -2.05
CA TYR A 82 12.63 -0.42 -1.44
C TYR A 82 12.76 1.06 -1.10
N ALA A 83 11.61 1.70 -0.96
CA ALA A 83 11.48 3.05 -0.46
C ALA A 83 10.32 3.13 0.54
N ASP A 84 10.53 3.86 1.62
CA ASP A 84 9.52 4.08 2.64
C ASP A 84 9.00 5.52 2.57
N ALA A 85 7.71 5.71 2.80
CA ALA A 85 7.09 7.03 2.91
C ALA A 85 5.92 7.04 3.88
N THR A 86 5.46 8.23 4.25
CA THR A 86 4.15 8.40 4.90
C THR A 86 3.23 9.11 3.91
N LEU A 87 2.10 8.47 3.57
CA LEU A 87 1.08 8.99 2.69
C LEU A 87 -0.11 9.47 3.54
N LYS A 88 -0.14 10.76 3.88
CA LYS A 88 -1.18 11.36 4.72
C LYS A 88 -2.24 12.08 3.90
N GLU A 89 -1.78 12.77 2.87
CA GLU A 89 -2.61 13.61 2.01
C GLU A 89 -2.75 12.96 0.65
N VAL A 90 -3.79 13.35 -0.08
CA VAL A 90 -4.01 12.91 -1.46
C VAL A 90 -2.93 13.50 -2.33
N GLY A 91 -2.29 12.67 -3.15
CA GLY A 91 -1.18 13.11 -3.99
C GLY A 91 0.20 12.86 -3.36
N ASP A 92 0.28 12.52 -2.07
CA ASP A 92 1.52 12.03 -1.47
C ASP A 92 2.01 10.78 -2.22
N SER A 93 3.32 10.67 -2.40
CA SER A 93 3.90 9.61 -3.21
C SER A 93 5.10 8.94 -2.56
N VAL A 94 5.28 7.66 -2.87
CA VAL A 94 6.51 6.90 -2.64
C VAL A 94 7.07 6.45 -3.98
N THR A 95 8.38 6.60 -4.16
CA THR A 95 9.08 6.20 -5.39
C THR A 95 10.27 5.33 -5.03
N ALA A 96 10.37 4.17 -5.68
CA ALA A 96 11.53 3.29 -5.61
C ALA A 96 12.11 3.18 -7.03
N SER A 97 13.43 3.31 -7.12
CA SER A 97 14.14 3.31 -8.40
C SER A 97 15.28 2.31 -8.40
N ILE A 98 15.48 1.64 -9.53
CA ILE A 98 16.67 0.83 -9.83
C ILE A 98 17.34 1.45 -11.04
N TRP A 99 18.64 1.71 -10.93
CA TRP A 99 19.44 2.17 -12.05
C TRP A 99 20.65 1.27 -12.24
N ARG A 100 20.67 0.54 -13.37
CA ARG A 100 21.76 -0.33 -13.81
C ARG A 100 22.11 -0.02 -15.26
N ARG A 101 23.15 -0.67 -15.76
CA ARG A 101 23.68 -0.43 -17.11
C ARG A 101 22.63 -0.63 -18.22
N ASP A 102 21.73 -1.58 -18.02
CA ASP A 102 20.76 -2.08 -19.00
C ASP A 102 19.30 -1.74 -18.66
N VAL A 103 19.05 -1.22 -17.46
CA VAL A 103 17.71 -0.91 -16.99
C VAL A 103 17.69 0.35 -16.11
N LEU A 104 16.82 1.28 -16.48
CA LEU A 104 16.31 2.32 -15.59
C LEU A 104 14.88 1.94 -15.25
N LEU A 105 14.58 1.77 -13.97
CA LEU A 105 13.26 1.35 -13.52
C LEU A 105 12.78 2.24 -12.40
N ASP A 106 11.58 2.80 -12.56
CA ASP A 106 10.93 3.63 -11.56
C ASP A 106 9.54 3.05 -11.25
N ALA A 107 9.33 2.68 -9.99
CA ALA A 107 8.00 2.38 -9.48
C ALA A 107 7.57 3.56 -8.59
N THR A 108 6.40 4.14 -8.89
CA THR A 108 5.82 5.23 -8.10
C THR A 108 4.42 4.84 -7.67
N CYS A 109 4.08 5.03 -6.40
CA CYS A 109 2.72 4.89 -5.90
C CYS A 109 2.28 6.19 -5.24
N GLN A 110 1.09 6.67 -5.60
CA GLN A 110 0.51 7.91 -5.12
C GLN A 110 -0.82 7.64 -4.41
N SER A 111 -1.03 8.24 -3.24
CA SER A 111 -2.30 8.16 -2.50
C SER A 111 -3.45 8.78 -3.28
N LEU A 112 -4.58 8.11 -3.25
CA LEU A 112 -5.83 8.59 -3.82
C LEU A 112 -6.78 9.05 -2.71
N SER A 113 -7.63 10.02 -3.01
CA SER A 113 -8.78 10.30 -2.16
C SER A 113 -9.76 9.14 -2.23
N ASP A 114 -10.29 8.72 -1.08
CA ASP A 114 -11.60 8.07 -1.08
C ASP A 114 -12.62 9.09 -1.58
N LEU A 115 -13.05 8.95 -2.82
CA LEU A 115 -14.27 9.60 -3.30
C LEU A 115 -15.40 9.07 -2.42
N LYS A 116 -15.72 9.79 -1.35
CA LYS A 116 -16.98 9.67 -0.63
C LYS A 116 -18.08 10.07 -1.62
N ASN A 117 -18.61 9.08 -2.34
CA ASN A 117 -19.93 9.18 -2.94
C ASN A 117 -20.96 8.77 -1.89
#